data_AF-A0A2E8UV57-F1
#
_entry.id   AF-A0A2E8UV57-F1
#
_cell.length_a   1.000
_cell.length_b   1.000
_cell.length_c   1.000
_cell.angle_alpha   90.00
_cell.angle_beta   90.00
_cell.angle_gamma   90.00
#
_symmetry.space_group_name_H-M   'P 1'
#
loop_
_entity.id
_entity.type
_entity.pdbx_description
1 polymer ?
#
loop_
_entity_poly.entity_id
_entity_poly.type
_entity_poly.pdbx_seq_one_letter_code
_entity_poly.pdbx_strand_id
1 'polypeptide(L)'
;MDEVRKNLEETLREQIEKKGYELIEIEQHSLRKGIKMVLFIDHENGIGIDDCISVSKASEVVIDEFIDPESYELEVSSPGLDRKLVKKEDYDRFIGKTIKIKLKEKLNDRKNFKG
;
A
#
# COMPACT_ATOMS: atom_id res chain seq x y z
N MET A 1 -0.79 19.05 -10.51
CA MET A 1 -0.67 17.58 -10.57
C MET A 1 -0.69 16.97 -9.18
N ASP A 2 -0.11 17.61 -8.16
CA ASP A 2 -0.13 17.08 -6.78
C ASP A 2 -1.52 17.07 -6.13
N GLU A 3 -2.36 18.08 -6.39
CA GLU A 3 -3.74 18.14 -5.85
C GLU A 3 -4.61 16.96 -6.33
N VAL A 4 -4.55 16.65 -7.63
CA VAL A 4 -5.32 15.55 -8.24
C VAL A 4 -4.86 14.21 -7.68
N ARG A 5 -3.54 14.02 -7.50
CA ARG A 5 -2.97 12.81 -6.90
C ARG A 5 -3.41 12.63 -5.46
N LYS A 6 -3.35 13.70 -4.66
CA LYS A 6 -3.78 13.67 -3.27
C LYS A 6 -5.26 13.29 -3.15
N ASN A 7 -6.12 13.88 -3.98
CA ASN A 7 -7.55 13.55 -4.01
C ASN A 7 -7.79 12.08 -4.42
N LEU A 8 -7.03 11.55 -5.39
CA LEU A 8 -7.13 10.14 -5.79
C LEU A 8 -6.75 9.20 -4.64
N GLU A 9 -5.62 9.45 -3.97
CA GLU A 9 -5.17 8.63 -2.85
C GLU A 9 -6.15 8.66 -1.67
N GLU A 10 -6.70 9.83 -1.33
CA GLU A 10 -7.73 9.97 -0.29
C GLU A 10 -9.01 9.20 -0.68
N THR A 11 -9.46 9.32 -1.92
CA THR A 11 -10.65 8.61 -2.41
C THR A 11 -10.47 7.09 -2.40
N LEU A 12 -9.31 6.61 -2.86
CA LEU A 12 -8.95 5.19 -2.81
C LEU A 12 -8.91 4.68 -1.37
N ARG A 13 -8.27 5.43 -0.47
CA ARG A 13 -8.19 5.07 0.95
C ARG A 13 -9.58 4.91 1.55
N GLU A 14 -10.47 5.90 1.35
CA GLU A 14 -11.84 5.83 1.87
C GLU A 14 -12.62 4.63 1.32
N GLN A 15 -12.51 4.33 0.02
CA GLN A 15 -13.24 3.22 -0.59
C GLN A 15 -12.75 1.86 -0.09
N ILE A 16 -11.44 1.72 0.11
CA ILE A 16 -10.83 0.49 0.62
C ILE A 16 -11.18 0.29 2.09
N GLU A 17 -11.11 1.35 2.89
CA GLU A 17 -11.49 1.33 4.31
C GLU A 17 -13.00 1.06 4.50
N LYS A 18 -13.87 1.61 3.65
CA LYS A 18 -15.32 1.30 3.63
C LYS A 18 -15.61 -0.17 3.33
N LYS A 19 -14.73 -0.86 2.59
CA LYS A 19 -14.82 -2.30 2.35
C LYS A 19 -14.27 -3.15 3.50
N GLY A 20 -13.69 -2.53 4.52
CA GLY A 20 -13.12 -3.19 5.69
C GLY A 20 -11.63 -3.48 5.58
N TYR A 21 -10.94 -3.05 4.52
CA TYR A 21 -9.50 -3.29 4.34
C TYR A 21 -8.69 -2.06 4.73
N GLU A 22 -7.46 -2.27 5.20
CA GLU A 22 -6.52 -1.18 5.46
C GLU A 22 -5.65 -0.93 4.22
N LEU A 23 -5.67 0.28 3.66
CA LEU A 23 -4.71 0.69 2.65
C LEU A 23 -3.39 1.11 3.30
N ILE A 24 -2.36 0.30 3.07
CA ILE A 24 -1.03 0.44 3.66
C ILE A 24 -0.18 1.43 2.88
N GLU A 25 -0.07 1.20 1.57
CA GLU A 25 0.80 1.99 0.69
C GLU A 25 0.28 1.93 -0.75
N ILE A 26 0.52 3.01 -1.49
CA ILE A 26 0.35 3.05 -2.95
C ILE A 26 1.73 3.31 -3.53
N GLU A 27 2.21 2.38 -4.35
CA GLU A 27 3.42 2.59 -5.15
C GLU A 27 3.04 2.96 -6.58
N GLN A 28 3.80 3.89 -7.15
CA GLN A 28 3.62 4.39 -8.50
C GLN A 28 4.90 4.19 -9.31
N HIS A 29 4.81 3.46 -10.42
CA HIS A 29 5.93 3.18 -11.30
C HIS A 29 5.63 3.73 -12.70
N SER A 30 6.49 4.58 -13.22
CA SER A 30 6.35 5.08 -14.59
C SER A 30 6.57 3.96 -15.60
N LEU A 31 5.62 3.78 -16.52
CA LEU A 31 5.76 2.85 -17.65
C LEU A 31 6.14 3.61 -18.92
N ARG A 32 6.55 2.87 -19.97
CA ARG A 32 6.82 3.46 -21.30
C ARG A 32 5.56 4.13 -21.88
N LYS A 33 4.39 3.59 -21.58
CA LYS A 33 3.07 4.20 -21.81
C LYS A 33 2.28 4.05 -20.51
N GLY A 34 1.96 5.16 -19.86
CA GLY A 34 1.14 5.16 -18.66
C GLY A 34 1.90 4.98 -17.34
N ILE A 35 1.16 4.59 -16.32
CA ILE A 35 1.62 4.43 -14.94
C ILE A 35 1.15 3.10 -14.38
N LYS A 36 2.02 2.37 -13.69
CA LYS A 36 1.62 1.22 -12.88
C LYS A 36 1.38 1.67 -11.45
N MET A 37 0.21 1.37 -10.92
CA MET A 37 -0.16 1.60 -9.53
C MET A 37 -0.26 0.26 -8.80
N VAL A 38 0.49 0.12 -7.71
CA VAL A 38 0.46 -1.07 -6.85
C VAL A 38 -0.10 -0.67 -5.50
N LEU A 39 -1.26 -1.21 -5.15
CA LEU A 39 -1.93 -0.95 -3.87
C LEU A 39 -1.64 -2.10 -2.92
N PHE A 40 -1.09 -1.76 -1.77
CA PHE A 40 -0.86 -2.70 -0.68
C PHE A 40 -2.00 -2.62 0.32
N ILE A 41 -2.80 -3.69 0.40
CA ILE A 41 -3.90 -3.82 1.35
C ILE A 41 -3.59 -4.82 2.44
N ASP A 42 -4.16 -4.63 3.62
CA ASP A 42 -4.11 -5.62 4.68
C ASP A 42 -5.43 -5.73 5.44
N HIS A 43 -5.57 -6.82 6.18
CA HIS A 43 -6.73 -7.12 7.00
C HIS A 43 -6.29 -7.96 8.20
N GLU A 44 -6.98 -7.85 9.34
CA GLU A 44 -6.63 -8.57 10.57
C GLU A 44 -6.62 -10.10 10.40
N ASN A 45 -7.50 -10.62 9.55
CA ASN A 45 -7.61 -12.05 9.22
C ASN A 45 -6.69 -12.49 8.07
N GLY A 46 -5.82 -11.59 7.58
CA GLY A 46 -5.04 -11.77 6.37
C GLY A 46 -5.82 -11.44 5.10
N ILE A 47 -5.09 -11.42 3.98
CA ILE A 47 -5.60 -11.10 2.65
C ILE A 47 -5.49 -12.33 1.75
N GLY A 48 -6.63 -12.76 1.21
CA GLY A 48 -6.73 -13.78 0.18
C GLY A 48 -6.78 -13.20 -1.24
N ILE A 49 -6.81 -14.09 -2.24
CA ILE A 49 -6.89 -13.69 -3.65
C ILE A 49 -8.22 -12.97 -3.95
N ASP A 50 -9.33 -13.45 -3.38
CA ASP A 50 -10.65 -12.87 -3.59
C ASP A 50 -10.76 -11.44 -3.03
N ASP A 51 -10.05 -11.15 -1.95
CA ASP A 51 -9.97 -9.81 -1.36
C ASP A 51 -9.25 -8.84 -2.30
N CYS A 52 -8.11 -9.27 -2.86
CA CYS A 52 -7.39 -8.50 -3.89
C CYS A 52 -8.27 -8.24 -5.12
N ILE A 53 -9.03 -9.24 -5.59
CA ILE A 53 -9.96 -9.07 -6.72
C ILE A 53 -11.07 -8.07 -6.38
N SER A 54 -11.66 -8.17 -5.19
CA SER A 54 -12.71 -7.26 -4.73
C SER A 54 -12.22 -5.82 -4.64
N VAL A 55 -11.00 -5.62 -4.10
CA VAL A 55 -10.39 -4.30 -4.02
C VAL A 55 -10.01 -3.77 -5.40
N SER A 56 -9.39 -4.59 -6.26
CA SER A 56 -9.00 -4.19 -7.63
C SER A 56 -10.18 -3.60 -8.39
N LYS A 57 -11.31 -4.31 -8.41
CA LYS A 57 -12.52 -3.86 -9.10
C LYS A 57 -13.06 -2.53 -8.56
N ALA A 58 -12.99 -2.31 -7.25
CA ALA A 58 -13.46 -1.05 -6.66
C ALA A 58 -12.48 0.10 -6.91
N SER A 59 -11.18 -0.19 -6.87
CA SER A 59 -10.14 0.78 -7.16
C SER A 59 -10.12 1.20 -8.62
N GLU A 60 -10.38 0.29 -9.57
CA GLU A 60 -10.54 0.59 -11.00
C GLU A 60 -11.63 1.64 -11.22
N VAL A 61 -12.82 1.45 -10.64
CA VAL A 61 -13.94 2.40 -10.77
C VAL A 61 -13.55 3.80 -10.29
N VAL A 62 -12.78 3.89 -9.20
CA VAL A 62 -12.28 5.18 -8.70
C VAL A 62 -11.25 5.76 -9.65
N ILE A 63 -10.25 4.97 -10.06
CA ILE A 63 -9.13 5.46 -10.89
C ILE A 63 -9.63 5.93 -12.26
N ASP A 64 -10.61 5.25 -12.84
CA ASP A 64 -11.20 5.59 -14.15
C ASP A 64 -11.86 6.98 -14.17
N GLU A 65 -12.24 7.54 -13.00
CA GLU A 65 -12.72 8.93 -12.90
C GLU A 65 -11.61 9.98 -13.03
N PHE A 66 -10.34 9.58 -12.82
CA PHE A 66 -9.17 10.47 -12.81
C PHE A 66 -8.17 10.20 -13.92
N ILE A 67 -8.05 8.95 -14.38
CA ILE A 67 -7.04 8.48 -15.33
C ILE A 67 -7.73 7.62 -16.39
N ASP A 68 -7.38 7.85 -17.65
CA ASP A 68 -7.86 7.04 -18.77
C ASP A 68 -7.46 5.55 -18.60
N PRO A 69 -8.38 4.58 -18.77
CA PRO A 69 -8.11 3.16 -18.56
C PRO A 69 -6.96 2.58 -19.40
N GLU A 70 -6.66 3.16 -20.57
CA GLU A 70 -5.52 2.73 -21.40
C GLU A 70 -4.18 3.30 -20.91
N SER A 71 -4.21 4.18 -19.92
CA SER A 71 -3.07 4.96 -19.42
C SER A 71 -2.57 4.50 -18.05
N TYR A 72 -3.13 3.43 -17.48
CA TYR A 72 -2.59 2.84 -16.24
C TYR A 72 -2.67 1.31 -16.21
N GLU A 73 -1.84 0.72 -15.35
CA GLU A 73 -1.93 -0.68 -14.93
C GLU A 73 -2.17 -0.71 -13.42
N LEU A 74 -3.12 -1.52 -12.95
CA LEU A 74 -3.42 -1.69 -11.53
C LEU A 74 -2.98 -3.07 -11.04
N GLU A 75 -2.33 -3.09 -9.87
CA GLU A 75 -2.05 -4.31 -9.13
C GLU A 75 -2.48 -4.12 -7.68
N VAL A 76 -3.15 -5.12 -7.11
CA VAL A 76 -3.51 -5.14 -5.69
C VAL A 76 -2.85 -6.34 -5.04
N SER A 77 -2.11 -6.09 -3.97
CA SER A 77 -1.34 -7.11 -3.27
C SER A 77 -1.39 -6.91 -1.76
N SER A 78 -1.09 -7.98 -1.03
CA SER A 78 -0.81 -7.89 0.40
C SER A 78 0.66 -7.52 0.63
N PRO A 79 1.02 -6.74 1.65
CA PRO A 79 2.41 -6.38 1.93
C PRO A 79 3.27 -7.57 2.41
N GLY A 80 2.64 -8.68 2.80
CA GLY A 80 3.34 -9.88 3.26
C GLY A 80 4.29 -9.63 4.43
N LEU A 81 5.47 -10.26 4.39
CA LEU A 81 6.51 -10.11 5.43
C LEU A 81 7.24 -8.75 5.37
N ASP A 82 7.08 -8.00 4.28
CA ASP A 82 7.72 -6.70 4.07
C ASP A 82 6.81 -5.52 4.46
N ARG A 83 5.74 -5.77 5.24
CA ARG A 83 4.86 -4.71 5.78
C ARG A 83 5.68 -3.69 6.58
N LYS A 84 5.73 -2.45 6.09
CA LYS A 84 6.31 -1.32 6.80
C LYS A 84 5.46 -1.02 8.04
N LEU A 85 6.12 -0.89 9.18
CA LEU A 85 5.49 -0.41 10.42
C LEU A 85 5.58 1.12 10.42
N VAL A 86 4.44 1.79 10.34
CA VAL A 86 4.37 3.26 10.20
C VAL A 86 3.58 3.88 11.35
N LYS A 87 2.40 3.36 11.63
CA LYS A 87 1.52 3.84 12.71
C LYS A 87 1.91 3.17 14.03
N LYS A 88 1.58 3.82 15.15
CA LYS A 88 1.78 3.25 16.49
C LYS A 88 1.12 1.87 16.63
N GLU A 89 -0.09 1.71 16.09
CA GLU A 89 -0.86 0.47 16.10
C GLU A 89 -0.15 -0.67 15.36
N ASP A 90 0.65 -0.36 14.33
CA ASP A 90 1.47 -1.36 13.66
C ASP A 90 2.49 -1.95 14.65
N TYR A 91 3.20 -1.11 15.41
CA TYR A 91 4.16 -1.60 16.40
C TYR A 91 3.48 -2.44 17.49
N ASP A 92 2.30 -2.01 17.94
CA ASP A 92 1.52 -2.73 18.96
C ASP A 92 1.10 -4.13 18.46
N ARG A 93 0.73 -4.28 17.17
CA ARG A 93 0.37 -5.58 16.55
C ARG A 93 1.54 -6.58 16.45
N PHE A 94 2.77 -6.09 16.31
CA PHE A 94 3.95 -6.92 16.08
C PHE A 94 4.85 -7.10 17.32
N ILE A 95 4.36 -6.77 18.52
CA ILE A 95 5.09 -7.01 19.78
C ILE A 95 5.50 -8.50 19.89
N GLY A 96 6.78 -8.73 20.18
CA GLY A 96 7.35 -10.09 20.30
C GLY A 96 7.66 -10.78 18.98
N LYS A 97 7.46 -10.10 17.83
CA LYS A 97 7.91 -10.56 16.52
C LYS A 97 9.26 -9.94 16.16
N THR A 98 10.06 -10.67 15.39
CA THR A 98 11.32 -10.16 14.86
C THR A 98 11.05 -9.20 13.71
N ILE A 99 11.65 -8.01 13.79
CA ILE A 99 11.56 -6.97 12.77
C ILE A 99 12.94 -6.66 12.18
N LYS A 100 12.94 -6.01 11.02
CA LYS A 100 14.15 -5.47 10.39
C LYS A 100 14.09 -3.95 10.48
N ILE A 101 15.10 -3.35 11.10
CA ILE A 101 15.20 -1.90 11.25
C ILE A 101 16.35 -1.41 10.37
N LYS A 102 16.06 -0.41 9.53
CA LYS A 102 17.05 0.31 8.73
C LYS A 102 17.12 1.76 9.19
N LEU A 103 18.23 2.14 9.80
CA LEU A 103 18.48 3.51 10.26
C LEU A 103 18.89 4.42 9.11
N LYS A 104 18.52 5.70 9.19
CA LYS A 104 19.00 6.73 8.25
C LYS A 104 20.50 6.98 8.44
N GLU A 105 20.92 7.15 9.70
CA GLU A 105 22.31 7.35 10.11
C GLU A 105 22.89 6.10 10.78
N LYS A 106 24.21 5.98 10.80
CA LYS A 106 24.88 4.85 11.45
C LYS A 106 24.74 4.96 12.96
N LEU A 107 24.41 3.86 13.60
CA LEU A 107 24.57 3.66 15.04
C LEU A 107 25.63 2.57 15.23
N ASN A 108 26.73 2.89 15.91
CA ASN A 108 27.85 1.96 16.12
C ASN A 108 28.34 1.30 14.82
N ASP A 109 28.57 2.13 13.79
CA ASP A 109 28.96 1.73 12.43
C ASP A 109 27.98 0.83 11.65
N ARG A 110 26.80 0.54 12.20
CA ARG A 110 25.78 -0.30 11.57
C ARG A 110 24.53 0.53 11.26
N LYS A 111 23.88 0.21 10.14
CA LYS A 111 22.59 0.80 9.74
C LYS A 111 21.44 -0.20 9.74
N ASN A 112 21.74 -1.49 9.72
CA ASN A 112 20.74 -2.55 9.64
C ASN A 112 20.75 -3.34 10.94
N PHE A 113 19.59 -3.46 11.58
CA PHE A 113 19.37 -4.25 12.78
C PHE A 113 18.26 -5.27 12.51
N LYS A 114 18.35 -6.43 13.14
CA LYS A 114 17.33 -7.47 13.13
C LYS A 114 17.19 -7.99 14.55
N GLY A 115 15.96 -8.03 15.05
CA GLY A 115 15.63 -8.43 16.42
C GLY A 115 14.14 -8.65 16.54
#